data_AF-G0U3R8-F1
#
_entry.id   AF-G0U3R8-F1
#
_cell.length_a   1.000
_cell.length_b   1.000
_cell.length_c   1.000
_cell.angle_alpha   90.00
_cell.angle_beta   90.00
_cell.angle_gamma   90.00
#
_symmetry.space_group_name_H-M   'P 1'
#
loop_
_entity.id
_entity.type
_entity.pdbx_description
1 polymer ?
#
loop_
_entity_poly.entity_id
_entity_poly.type
_entity_poly.pdbx_seq_one_letter_code
_entity_poly.pdbx_strand_id
1 'polypeptide(L)'
;MTPKTEPPAPRTGIIAGFNKGYKTTRRPRTPSRYDRYGLPHKKLRAVKAIISDLVGFSPMDRRVQELLRVGKDKRALKFCKKRLGDITAAKKRRAKVEEAIRQQAKKK
;
A
#
# COMPACT_ATOMS: atom_id res chain seq x y z
N MET A 1 12.78 -4.67 -2.21
CA MET A 1 12.05 -5.95 -2.07
C MET A 1 11.66 -6.42 -3.45
N THR A 2 12.47 -7.29 -4.04
CA THR A 2 12.01 -8.16 -5.13
C THR A 2 10.83 -8.98 -4.59
N PRO A 3 9.73 -9.16 -5.33
CA PRO A 3 8.80 -10.21 -4.94
C PRO A 3 9.57 -11.52 -5.07
N LYS A 4 9.99 -12.11 -3.95
CA LYS A 4 10.27 -13.55 -3.89
C LYS A 4 8.93 -14.22 -4.15
N THR A 5 8.56 -14.35 -5.43
CA THR A 5 7.56 -15.33 -5.81
C THR A 5 8.28 -16.67 -5.72
N GLU A 6 8.24 -17.26 -4.54
CA GLU A 6 8.67 -18.64 -4.35
C GLU A 6 7.94 -19.50 -5.40
N PRO A 7 8.64 -20.48 -6.01
CA PRO A 7 8.01 -21.32 -7.00
C PRO A 7 6.77 -21.97 -6.36
N PRO A 8 5.59 -21.88 -7.00
CA PRO A 8 4.40 -22.52 -6.46
C PRO A 8 4.65 -24.01 -6.31
N ALA A 9 4.01 -24.62 -5.32
CA ALA A 9 4.15 -26.05 -5.02
C ALA A 9 4.03 -26.91 -6.30
N PRO A 10 4.85 -27.97 -6.43
CA PRO A 10 4.84 -28.81 -7.61
C PRO A 10 3.45 -29.43 -7.81
N ARG A 11 3.01 -29.49 -9.07
CA ARG A 11 1.73 -30.11 -9.41
C ARG A 11 1.75 -31.61 -9.09
N THR A 12 0.63 -32.15 -8.65
CA THR A 12 0.52 -33.54 -8.16
C THR A 12 0.17 -34.54 -9.25
N GLY A 13 -0.24 -34.12 -10.45
CA GLY A 13 -0.68 -35.01 -11.53
C GLY A 13 -2.13 -35.48 -11.41
N ILE A 14 -2.88 -34.97 -10.42
CA ILE A 14 -4.28 -35.35 -10.16
C ILE A 14 -5.21 -34.40 -10.93
N ILE A 15 -6.41 -34.88 -11.30
CA ILE A 15 -7.42 -34.13 -12.06
C ILE A 15 -8.12 -33.05 -11.21
N ALA A 16 -8.26 -33.26 -9.89
CA ALA A 16 -8.89 -32.34 -8.95
C ALA A 16 -8.04 -32.17 -7.67
N GLY A 17 -8.21 -31.06 -6.95
CA GLY A 17 -7.43 -30.69 -5.75
C GLY A 17 -6.60 -29.41 -5.89
N PHE A 18 -5.92 -29.01 -4.81
CA PHE A 18 -5.22 -27.71 -4.71
C PHE A 18 -4.04 -27.56 -5.68
N ASN A 19 -3.19 -28.58 -5.81
CA ASN A 19 -2.02 -28.60 -6.71
C ASN A 19 -2.27 -29.47 -7.97
N LYS A 20 -3.50 -29.51 -8.46
CA LYS A 20 -3.90 -30.33 -9.60
C LYS A 20 -3.19 -29.95 -10.91
N GLY A 21 -3.23 -30.87 -11.86
CA GLY A 21 -2.71 -30.69 -13.22
C GLY A 21 -1.39 -31.42 -13.47
N TYR A 22 -0.93 -31.37 -14.71
CA TYR A 22 0.24 -32.10 -15.18
C TYR A 22 1.54 -31.62 -14.52
N LYS A 23 2.39 -32.57 -14.12
CA LYS A 23 3.68 -32.30 -13.46
C LYS A 23 4.64 -31.66 -14.45
N THR A 24 4.92 -30.37 -14.29
CA THR A 24 5.87 -29.63 -15.14
C THR A 24 6.97 -28.96 -14.32
N THR A 25 8.20 -28.99 -14.84
CA THR A 25 9.33 -28.25 -14.27
C THR A 25 9.23 -26.77 -14.66
N ARG A 26 8.68 -25.95 -13.75
CA ARG A 26 8.47 -24.52 -14.01
C ARG A 26 9.81 -23.76 -13.96
N ARG A 27 10.15 -23.06 -15.04
CA ARG A 27 11.33 -22.18 -15.10
C ARG A 27 11.04 -20.86 -14.36
N PRO A 28 12.00 -20.32 -13.58
CA PRO A 28 11.83 -19.01 -12.95
C PRO A 28 11.71 -17.93 -14.02
N ARG A 29 10.66 -17.10 -13.92
CA ARG A 29 10.43 -15.99 -14.85
C ARG A 29 11.19 -14.75 -14.37
N THR A 30 11.91 -14.09 -15.28
CA THR A 30 12.47 -12.76 -15.02
C THR A 30 11.35 -11.71 -14.93
N PRO A 31 11.42 -10.76 -13.98
CA PRO A 31 10.39 -9.74 -13.82
C PRO A 31 10.26 -8.88 -15.09
N SER A 32 9.02 -8.68 -15.52
CA SER A 32 8.68 -7.86 -16.68
C SER A 32 8.88 -6.37 -16.40
N ARG A 33 8.91 -5.55 -17.45
CA ARG A 33 8.84 -4.09 -17.32
C ARG A 33 7.55 -3.65 -16.59
N TYR A 34 6.43 -4.31 -16.84
CA TYR A 34 5.14 -3.99 -16.19
C TYR A 34 5.16 -4.26 -14.68
N ASP A 35 5.84 -5.32 -14.23
CA ASP A 35 5.99 -5.65 -12.81
C ASP A 35 6.75 -4.55 -12.04
N ARG A 36 7.60 -3.80 -12.74
CA ARG A 36 8.39 -2.69 -12.19
C ARG A 36 7.62 -1.37 -12.10
N TYR A 37 6.49 -1.24 -12.80
CA TYR A 37 5.72 0.01 -12.85
C TYR A 37 5.14 0.44 -11.49
N GLY A 38 4.88 -0.53 -10.60
CA GLY A 38 4.39 -0.25 -9.24
C GLY A 38 5.44 0.21 -8.24
N LEU A 39 6.74 0.12 -8.56
CA LEU A 39 7.81 0.47 -7.63
C LEU A 39 8.22 1.94 -7.78
N PRO A 40 8.09 2.77 -6.74
CA PRO A 40 8.52 4.16 -6.82
C PRO A 40 10.05 4.26 -6.95
N HIS A 41 10.51 4.97 -7.99
CA HIS A 41 11.93 5.28 -8.17
C HIS A 41 12.46 6.22 -7.08
N LYS A 42 13.78 6.15 -6.80
CA LYS A 42 14.46 7.01 -5.81
C LYS A 42 14.21 8.51 -6.07
N LYS A 43 14.34 8.94 -7.34
CA LYS A 43 14.10 10.32 -7.77
C LYS A 43 12.66 10.79 -7.48
N LEU A 44 11.67 9.97 -7.84
CA LEU A 44 10.26 10.30 -7.65
C LEU A 44 9.88 10.37 -6.16
N ARG A 45 10.52 9.57 -5.30
CA ARG A 45 10.35 9.67 -3.84
C ARG A 45 10.89 10.99 -3.30
N ALA A 46 12.09 11.40 -3.71
CA ALA A 46 12.70 12.66 -3.29
C ALA A 46 11.84 13.87 -3.70
N VAL A 47 11.38 13.90 -4.96
CA VAL A 47 10.50 14.97 -5.46
C VAL A 47 9.17 15.03 -4.68
N LYS A 48 8.55 13.88 -4.39
CA LYS A 48 7.30 13.84 -3.61
C LYS A 48 7.47 14.29 -2.15
N ALA A 49 8.64 14.05 -1.55
CA ALA A 49 8.95 14.55 -0.20
C ALA A 49 8.99 16.08 -0.20
N ILE A 50 9.74 16.68 -1.12
CA ILE A 50 9.87 18.13 -1.27
C ILE A 50 8.50 18.80 -1.49
N ILE A 51 7.66 18.25 -2.38
CA ILE A 51 6.32 18.80 -2.65
C ILE A 51 5.42 18.70 -1.41
N SER A 52 5.52 17.61 -0.66
CA SER A 52 4.70 17.40 0.55
C SER A 52 5.06 18.40 1.66
N ASP A 53 6.33 18.75 1.78
CA ASP A 53 6.81 19.75 2.75
C ASP A 53 6.36 21.16 2.35
N LEU A 54 6.37 21.50 1.06
CA LEU A 54 5.97 22.81 0.54
C LEU A 54 4.46 23.06 0.57
N VAL A 55 3.67 22.10 0.08
CA VAL A 55 2.21 22.28 -0.10
C VAL A 55 1.44 21.96 1.18
N GLY A 56 1.97 21.08 2.03
CA GLY A 56 1.34 20.64 3.27
C GLY A 56 0.07 19.80 3.06
N PHE A 57 -0.78 19.74 4.09
CA PHE A 57 -1.99 18.90 4.10
C PHE A 57 -3.21 19.56 3.46
N SER A 58 -3.96 18.76 2.69
CA SER A 58 -5.29 19.10 2.17
C SER A 58 -6.31 19.27 3.30
N PRO A 59 -7.37 20.08 3.15
CA PRO A 59 -8.43 20.25 4.16
C PRO A 59 -9.05 18.91 4.62
N MET A 60 -9.17 17.94 3.72
CA MET A 60 -9.64 16.60 4.07
C MET A 60 -8.69 15.90 5.06
N ASP A 61 -7.39 16.01 4.83
CA ASP A 61 -6.38 15.35 5.65
C ASP A 61 -6.23 16.00 7.02
N ARG A 62 -6.36 17.32 7.10
CA ARG A 62 -6.37 18.07 8.36
C ARG A 62 -7.50 17.59 9.27
N ARG A 63 -8.72 17.45 8.74
CA ARG A 63 -9.85 16.89 9.49
C ARG A 63 -9.63 15.45 9.93
N VAL A 64 -8.94 14.63 9.12
CA VAL A 64 -8.57 13.26 9.51
C VAL A 64 -7.54 13.29 10.63
N GLN A 65 -6.54 14.18 10.55
CA GLN A 65 -5.52 14.36 11.58
C GLN A 65 -6.14 14.76 12.93
N GLU A 66 -7.11 15.69 12.92
CA GLU A 66 -7.88 16.06 14.12
C GLU A 66 -8.61 14.86 14.73
N LEU A 67 -9.33 14.09 13.90
CA LEU A 67 -10.06 12.91 14.36
C LEU A 67 -9.13 11.82 14.94
N LEU A 68 -7.93 11.66 14.36
CA LEU A 68 -6.91 10.72 14.84
C LEU A 68 -6.23 11.20 16.13
N ARG A 69 -6.01 12.51 16.31
CA ARG A 69 -5.48 13.08 17.57
C ARG A 69 -6.42 12.86 18.76
N VAL A 70 -7.74 12.87 18.50
CA VAL A 70 -8.77 12.59 19.51
C VAL A 70 -8.99 11.07 19.72
N GLY A 71 -8.33 10.20 18.95
CA GLY A 71 -8.47 8.74 19.06
C GLY A 71 -9.76 8.17 18.44
N LYS A 72 -10.45 8.92 17.56
CA LYS A 72 -11.71 8.48 16.92
C LYS A 72 -11.48 7.79 15.57
N ASP A 73 -10.74 6.68 15.57
CA ASP A 73 -10.29 5.99 14.34
C ASP A 73 -11.41 5.49 13.43
N LYS A 74 -12.49 4.95 14.02
CA LYS A 74 -13.66 4.47 13.27
C LYS A 74 -14.37 5.62 12.56
N ARG A 75 -14.41 6.80 13.19
CA ARG A 75 -15.00 8.02 12.61
C ARG A 75 -14.11 8.59 11.50
N ALA A 76 -12.80 8.60 11.69
CA ALA A 76 -11.83 8.97 10.66
C ALA A 76 -11.96 8.09 9.41
N LEU A 77 -12.08 6.77 9.60
CA LEU A 77 -12.24 5.82 8.50
C LEU A 77 -13.60 5.99 7.78
N LYS A 78 -14.70 6.19 8.51
CA LYS A 78 -16.01 6.49 7.91
C LYS A 78 -15.98 7.79 7.09
N PHE A 79 -15.31 8.83 7.60
CA PHE A 79 -15.16 10.08 6.87
C PHE A 79 -14.35 9.90 5.58
N CYS A 80 -13.22 9.18 5.65
CA CYS A 80 -12.40 8.89 4.47
C CYS A 80 -13.18 8.08 3.43
N LYS A 81 -13.92 7.04 3.85
CA LYS A 81 -14.74 6.24 2.94
C LYS A 81 -15.85 7.08 2.28
N LYS A 82 -16.51 7.97 3.03
CA LYS A 82 -17.54 8.86 2.49
C LYS A 82 -17.00 9.82 1.41
N ARG A 83 -15.72 10.21 1.51
CA ARG A 83 -15.09 11.13 0.54
C ARG A 83 -14.44 10.40 -0.65
N LEU A 84 -13.83 9.24 -0.43
CA LEU A 84 -13.07 8.50 -1.45
C LEU A 84 -13.86 7.37 -2.12
N GLY A 85 -14.98 6.92 -1.54
CA GLY A 85 -15.77 5.78 -2.00
C GLY A 85 -15.29 4.44 -1.45
N ASP A 86 -14.01 4.12 -1.62
CA ASP A 86 -13.47 2.79 -1.31
C ASP A 86 -12.85 2.65 0.08
N ILE A 87 -13.03 1.47 0.67
CA ILE A 87 -12.47 1.16 2.00
C ILE A 87 -10.94 0.99 1.96
N THR A 88 -10.39 0.44 0.88
CA THR A 88 -8.95 0.24 0.69
C THR A 88 -8.25 1.58 0.53
N ALA A 89 -8.82 2.49 -0.27
CA ALA A 89 -8.36 3.87 -0.41
C ALA A 89 -8.44 4.63 0.93
N ALA A 90 -9.55 4.49 1.67
CA ALA A 90 -9.70 5.09 2.98
C ALA A 90 -8.65 4.62 4.00
N LYS A 91 -8.38 3.30 4.05
CA LYS A 91 -7.32 2.74 4.90
C LYS A 91 -5.94 3.29 4.52
N LYS A 92 -5.64 3.35 3.21
CA LYS A 92 -4.38 3.91 2.70
C LYS A 92 -4.23 5.38 3.06
N ARG A 93 -5.31 6.16 3.00
CA ARG A 93 -5.29 7.59 3.34
C ARG A 93 -5.10 7.81 4.84
N ARG A 94 -5.82 7.04 5.68
CA ARG A 94 -5.66 7.05 7.13
C ARG A 94 -4.22 6.71 7.54
N ALA A 95 -3.66 5.63 6.98
CA ALA A 95 -2.29 5.19 7.27
C ALA A 95 -1.25 6.28 6.95
N LYS A 96 -1.40 7.00 5.83
CA LYS A 96 -0.52 8.13 5.49
C LYS A 96 -0.58 9.26 6.52
N VAL A 97 -1.78 9.63 6.97
CA VAL A 97 -1.95 10.71 7.96
C VAL A 97 -1.40 10.26 9.33
N GLU A 98 -1.62 9.00 9.69
CA GLU A 98 -1.09 8.41 10.92
C GLU A 98 0.44 8.36 10.92
N GLU A 99 1.06 7.98 9.80
CA GLU A 99 2.52 8.02 9.63
C GLU A 99 3.07 9.44 9.79
N ALA A 100 2.38 10.44 9.22
CA ALA A 100 2.78 11.83 9.38
C ALA A 100 2.70 12.31 10.84
N ILE A 101 1.66 11.93 11.58
CA ILE A 101 1.56 12.24 13.02
C ILE A 101 2.73 11.61 13.78
N ARG A 102 3.08 10.35 13.48
CA ARG A 102 4.23 9.67 14.10
C ARG A 102 5.55 10.35 13.77
N GLN A 103 5.75 10.81 12.53
CA GLN A 103 6.95 11.55 12.14
C GLN A 103 7.05 12.90 12.86
N GLN A 104 5.92 13.61 13.01
CA GLN A 104 5.86 14.86 13.78
C GLN A 104 6.17 14.64 15.25
N ALA A 105 5.63 13.57 15.85
CA ALA A 105 5.89 13.22 17.24
C ALA A 105 7.36 12.86 17.51
N LYS A 106 8.05 12.24 16.53
CA LYS A 106 9.48 11.91 16.62
C LYS A 106 10.43 13.10 16.46
N LYS A 107 9.98 14.17 15.81
CA LYS A 107 10.79 15.37 15.58
C LYS A 107 10.80 16.31 16.79
N LYS A 108 9.88 16.10 17.73
CA LYS A 108 9.80 16.80 19.01
C LYS A 108 10.65 16.09 20.04
#